data_AF-A0A183ESQ2-F1
#
_entry.id   AF-A0A183ESQ2-F1
#
_cell.length_a   1.000
_cell.length_b   1.000
_cell.length_c   1.000
_cell.angle_alpha   90.00
_cell.angle_beta   90.00
_cell.angle_gamma   90.00
#
_symmetry.space_group_name_H-M   'P 1'
#
loop_
_entity.id
_entity.type
_entity.pdbx_description
1 polymer ?
#
loop_
_entity_poly.entity_id
_entity_poly.type
_entity_poly.pdbx_seq_one_letter_code
_entity_poly.pdbx_strand_id
1 'polypeptide(L)'
;ISENSIQIFYYPWYGNPEHDNGKYYHWNHKYLPHWDQTLEEQYPAGPHIPPADISSNFYPLLGPYSSRDRAVIEQHMRWMSSAGIDVVVVSWYPPGLADEEGHPWDDLIPMLLNITEEYRMKLSFHMEPYAGRNAESLFANIKYIIDNYGSHPALYSGRRQGLKNDEKERELPLLYFYDSYRVPVDEWSKLTTPTGMYSVRNTKYDVFFVGRFSHFALVILTPRKQPCLEKRI
;
A
#
# COMPACT_ATOMS: atom_id res chain seq x y z
N ILE A 1 -17.82 9.28 -0.74
CA ILE A 1 -17.45 8.32 -1.80
C ILE A 1 -18.58 7.31 -1.91
N SER A 2 -19.06 7.06 -3.13
CA SER A 2 -20.14 6.11 -3.42
C SER A 2 -19.77 4.66 -3.06
N GLU A 3 -20.74 3.75 -3.06
CA GLU A 3 -20.51 2.29 -2.88
C GLU A 3 -19.51 1.71 -3.89
N ASN A 4 -19.36 2.36 -5.05
CA ASN A 4 -18.32 2.08 -6.02
C ASN A 4 -17.25 3.18 -5.93
N SER A 5 -16.01 2.79 -5.62
CA SER A 5 -14.84 3.68 -5.61
C SER A 5 -13.84 3.22 -6.66
N ILE A 6 -13.31 4.16 -7.45
CA ILE A 6 -12.20 3.93 -8.36
C ILE A 6 -10.90 4.25 -7.61
N GLN A 7 -10.02 3.26 -7.50
CA GLN A 7 -8.79 3.37 -6.73
C GLN A 7 -7.57 3.16 -7.62
N ILE A 8 -6.47 3.84 -7.31
CA ILE A 8 -5.20 3.73 -8.03
C ILE A 8 -4.05 3.47 -7.07
N PHE A 9 -3.15 2.56 -7.41
CA PHE A 9 -1.90 2.38 -6.65
C PHE A 9 -0.91 3.50 -6.97
N TYR A 10 -0.32 4.08 -5.93
CA TYR A 10 0.56 5.23 -6.01
C TYR A 10 1.86 4.96 -5.26
N TYR A 11 3.00 5.29 -5.89
CA TYR A 11 4.32 4.99 -5.36
C TYR A 11 5.07 6.29 -5.06
N PRO A 12 5.17 6.70 -3.77
CA PRO A 12 5.84 7.94 -3.37
C PRO A 12 7.36 7.75 -3.16
N TRP A 13 8.02 6.93 -3.99
CA TRP A 13 9.39 6.48 -3.76
C TRP A 13 10.45 7.08 -4.69
N TYR A 14 10.08 8.06 -5.50
CA TYR A 14 11.00 8.67 -6.46
C TYR A 14 11.72 9.85 -5.82
N GLY A 15 13.01 10.00 -6.07
CA GLY A 15 13.78 11.10 -5.52
C GLY A 15 14.75 11.72 -6.51
N ASN A 16 15.07 12.99 -6.32
CA ASN A 16 16.01 13.73 -7.18
C ASN A 16 17.00 14.60 -6.37
N PRO A 17 18.14 15.01 -6.96
CA PRO A 17 19.18 15.71 -6.22
C PRO A 17 18.76 17.01 -5.54
N GLU A 18 17.76 17.70 -6.09
CA GLU A 18 17.26 18.97 -5.58
C GLU A 18 16.51 18.80 -4.26
N HIS A 19 15.71 17.72 -4.12
CA HIS A 19 14.82 17.52 -2.98
C HIS A 19 15.30 16.41 -2.03
N ASP A 20 16.15 15.50 -2.49
CA ASP A 20 16.51 14.26 -1.79
C ASP A 20 18.02 14.16 -1.58
N ASN A 21 18.60 15.21 -1.00
CA ASN A 21 19.98 15.27 -0.52
C ASN A 21 21.03 14.93 -1.59
N GLY A 22 20.87 15.48 -2.79
CA GLY A 22 21.83 15.29 -3.87
C GLY A 22 21.78 13.92 -4.54
N LYS A 23 20.77 13.09 -4.27
CA LYS A 23 20.66 11.73 -4.80
C LYS A 23 19.39 11.54 -5.62
N TYR A 24 19.51 10.66 -6.61
CA TYR A 24 18.34 10.03 -7.21
C TYR A 24 17.93 8.81 -6.38
N TYR A 25 16.63 8.57 -6.31
CA TYR A 25 16.05 7.35 -5.78
C TYR A 25 15.04 6.80 -6.78
N HIS A 26 15.03 5.47 -6.92
CA HIS A 26 14.28 4.70 -7.91
C HIS A 26 14.59 5.03 -9.38
N TRP A 27 14.83 6.28 -9.78
CA TRP A 27 15.22 6.62 -11.17
C TRP A 27 16.56 6.03 -11.60
N ASN A 28 17.48 5.86 -10.66
CA ASN A 28 18.81 5.28 -10.83
C ASN A 28 18.88 3.82 -10.36
N HIS A 29 17.74 3.12 -10.33
CA HIS A 29 17.65 1.71 -9.94
C HIS A 29 18.65 0.87 -10.76
N LYS A 30 19.16 -0.21 -10.18
CA LYS A 30 20.08 -1.13 -10.88
C LYS A 30 19.33 -2.08 -11.81
N TYR A 31 19.98 -2.52 -12.88
CA TYR A 31 19.49 -3.71 -13.58
C TYR A 31 19.45 -4.89 -12.61
N LEU A 32 18.31 -5.59 -12.55
CA LEU A 32 18.17 -6.76 -11.70
C LEU A 32 18.98 -7.92 -12.30
N PRO A 33 19.72 -8.67 -11.46
CA PRO A 33 20.46 -9.82 -11.93
C PRO A 33 19.51 -10.87 -12.48
N HIS A 34 19.92 -11.54 -13.55
CA HIS A 34 19.16 -12.67 -14.09
C HIS A 34 19.19 -13.84 -13.09
N TRP A 35 18.08 -14.56 -12.94
CA TRP A 35 17.97 -15.68 -11.99
C TRP A 35 18.93 -16.84 -12.33
N ASP A 36 19.20 -17.03 -13.62
CA ASP A 36 20.27 -17.87 -14.13
C ASP A 36 21.54 -17.02 -14.32
N GLN A 37 22.50 -17.23 -13.42
CA GLN A 37 23.78 -16.50 -13.39
C GLN A 37 24.61 -16.71 -14.66
N THR A 38 24.38 -17.80 -15.41
CA THR A 38 25.12 -18.05 -16.67
C THR A 38 24.72 -17.09 -17.79
N LEU A 39 23.57 -16.43 -17.65
CA LEU A 39 23.06 -15.45 -18.63
C LEU A 39 23.35 -14.00 -18.21
N GLU A 40 23.90 -13.76 -17.02
CA GLU A 40 24.06 -12.42 -16.45
C GLU A 40 24.94 -11.52 -17.32
N GLU A 41 26.05 -12.04 -17.86
CA GLU A 41 26.98 -11.30 -18.74
C GLU A 41 26.34 -10.84 -20.06
N GLN A 42 25.18 -11.38 -20.43
CA GLN A 42 24.47 -11.02 -21.66
C GLN A 42 23.57 -9.79 -21.49
N TYR A 43 23.31 -9.36 -20.26
CA TYR A 43 22.42 -8.24 -19.95
C TYR A 43 23.20 -7.04 -19.38
N PRO A 44 22.68 -5.81 -19.56
CA PRO A 44 23.25 -4.64 -18.89
C PRO A 44 23.27 -4.83 -17.37
N ALA A 45 24.30 -4.28 -16.74
CA ALA A 45 24.50 -4.31 -15.30
C ALA A 45 24.78 -2.89 -14.77
N GLY A 46 24.62 -2.71 -13.46
CA GLY A 46 24.83 -1.42 -12.80
C GLY A 46 23.58 -0.54 -12.74
N PRO A 47 23.69 0.68 -12.17
CA PRO A 47 22.59 1.63 -12.06
C PRO A 47 22.36 2.39 -13.36
N HIS A 48 21.11 2.78 -13.60
CA HIS A 48 20.78 3.82 -14.57
C HIS A 48 21.39 5.18 -14.14
N ILE A 49 21.66 6.08 -15.11
CA ILE A 49 22.27 7.41 -14.87
C ILE A 49 21.31 8.55 -15.28
N PRO A 50 20.42 9.01 -14.37
CA PRO A 50 19.51 10.12 -14.65
C PRO A 50 20.27 11.44 -14.90
N PRO A 51 19.69 12.40 -15.66
CA PRO A 51 18.28 12.43 -16.04
C PRO A 51 17.97 11.78 -17.40
N ALA A 52 18.95 11.52 -18.25
CA ALA A 52 18.71 11.00 -19.60
C ALA A 52 18.48 9.48 -19.62
N ASP A 53 19.12 8.75 -18.71
CA ASP A 53 19.00 7.30 -18.54
C ASP A 53 18.30 7.02 -17.21
N ILE A 54 17.05 6.57 -17.27
CA ILE A 54 16.23 6.26 -16.08
C ILE A 54 15.77 4.81 -16.15
N SER A 55 15.45 4.25 -14.97
CA SER A 55 14.93 2.88 -14.76
C SER A 55 13.49 2.67 -15.24
N SER A 56 13.16 3.13 -16.45
CA SER A 56 11.84 3.02 -17.04
C SER A 56 11.95 2.98 -18.57
N ASN A 57 11.13 2.14 -19.20
CA ASN A 57 10.98 2.15 -20.66
C ASN A 57 10.25 3.40 -21.17
N PHE A 58 9.59 4.16 -20.29
CA PHE A 58 8.89 5.41 -20.60
C PHE A 58 9.51 6.58 -19.85
N TYR A 59 9.46 7.77 -20.44
CA TYR A 59 9.95 8.99 -19.80
C TYR A 59 8.79 9.82 -19.24
N PRO A 60 8.75 10.12 -17.93
CA PRO A 60 7.68 10.91 -17.33
C PRO A 60 7.69 12.35 -17.83
N LEU A 61 6.51 12.94 -18.03
CA LEU A 61 6.38 14.34 -18.45
C LEU A 61 7.01 15.32 -17.43
N LEU A 62 7.01 14.97 -16.14
CA LEU A 62 7.63 15.76 -15.07
C LEU A 62 9.15 15.50 -14.93
N GLY A 63 9.75 14.71 -15.82
CA GLY A 63 11.14 14.27 -15.70
C GLY A 63 11.37 13.37 -14.48
N PRO A 64 12.64 13.08 -14.13
CA PRO A 64 12.98 12.33 -12.92
C PRO A 64 12.72 13.18 -11.67
N TYR A 65 11.44 13.29 -11.34
CA TYR A 65 10.91 14.13 -10.27
C TYR A 65 11.23 13.57 -8.89
N SER A 66 11.03 14.40 -7.85
CA SER A 66 10.98 13.93 -6.48
C SER A 66 9.53 13.76 -6.02
N SER A 67 9.23 12.64 -5.35
CA SER A 67 7.98 12.41 -4.64
C SER A 67 7.82 13.32 -3.42
N ARG A 68 8.90 14.00 -2.98
CA ARG A 68 8.91 15.01 -1.92
C ARG A 68 8.58 16.42 -2.41
N ASP A 69 8.64 16.65 -3.72
CA ASP A 69 8.25 17.93 -4.30
C ASP A 69 6.72 18.07 -4.25
N ARG A 70 6.26 19.08 -3.52
CA ARG A 70 4.83 19.41 -3.39
C ARG A 70 4.17 19.65 -4.75
N ALA A 71 4.85 20.33 -5.67
CA ALA A 71 4.29 20.65 -6.99
C ALA A 71 4.02 19.38 -7.80
N VAL A 72 4.87 18.36 -7.65
CA VAL A 72 4.70 17.04 -8.26
C VAL A 72 3.48 16.34 -7.67
N ILE A 73 3.34 16.30 -6.35
CA ILE A 73 2.17 15.68 -5.70
C ILE A 73 0.88 16.39 -6.12
N GLU A 74 0.84 17.73 -6.11
CA GLU A 74 -0.32 18.50 -6.56
C GLU A 74 -0.68 18.18 -8.02
N GLN A 75 0.31 18.07 -8.90
CA GLN A 75 0.09 17.72 -10.30
C GLN A 75 -0.42 16.28 -10.47
N HIS A 76 0.08 15.33 -9.68
CA HIS A 76 -0.44 13.96 -9.64
C HIS A 76 -1.91 13.92 -9.19
N MET A 77 -2.25 14.60 -8.09
CA MET A 77 -3.63 14.67 -7.60
C MET A 77 -4.56 15.34 -8.63
N ARG A 78 -4.09 16.38 -9.32
CA ARG A 78 -4.83 17.02 -10.41
C ARG A 78 -5.14 16.05 -11.54
N TRP A 79 -4.16 15.27 -11.98
CA TRP A 79 -4.37 14.26 -13.04
C TRP A 79 -5.33 13.17 -12.59
N MET A 80 -5.16 12.65 -11.38
CA MET A 80 -6.01 11.58 -10.86
C MET A 80 -7.46 12.04 -10.66
N SER A 81 -7.65 13.25 -10.10
CA SER A 81 -8.97 13.87 -9.97
C SER A 81 -9.64 14.08 -11.34
N SER A 82 -8.89 14.56 -12.33
CA SER A 82 -9.39 14.76 -13.71
C SER A 82 -9.74 13.43 -14.40
N ALA A 83 -9.10 12.32 -14.01
CA ALA A 83 -9.39 10.98 -14.48
C ALA A 83 -10.57 10.29 -13.76
N GLY A 84 -11.19 10.96 -12.77
CA GLY A 84 -12.30 10.41 -12.00
C GLY A 84 -11.88 9.36 -10.97
N ILE A 85 -10.65 9.42 -10.48
CA ILE A 85 -10.15 8.54 -9.41
C ILE A 85 -10.59 9.08 -8.05
N ASP A 86 -11.10 8.19 -7.19
CA ASP A 86 -11.61 8.54 -5.87
C ASP A 86 -10.56 8.35 -4.77
N VAL A 87 -9.74 7.29 -4.87
CA VAL A 87 -8.83 6.85 -3.80
C VAL A 87 -7.42 6.62 -4.32
N VAL A 88 -6.44 7.22 -3.65
CA VAL A 88 -5.01 7.01 -3.86
C VAL A 88 -4.54 5.96 -2.86
N VAL A 89 -4.15 4.78 -3.34
CA VAL A 89 -3.65 3.68 -2.51
C VAL A 89 -2.13 3.72 -2.49
N VAL A 90 -1.56 4.29 -1.42
CA VAL A 90 -0.15 4.62 -1.32
C VAL A 90 0.66 3.39 -0.90
N SER A 91 1.64 3.00 -1.72
CA SER A 91 2.68 2.04 -1.35
C SER A 91 3.40 2.51 -0.09
N TRP A 92 3.42 1.67 0.94
CA TRP A 92 3.83 2.07 2.27
C TRP A 92 4.71 1.01 2.94
N TYR A 93 5.83 1.49 3.47
CA TYR A 93 6.72 0.78 4.40
C TYR A 93 6.61 1.43 5.79
N PRO A 94 6.78 0.65 6.87
CA PRO A 94 6.86 1.20 8.22
C PRO A 94 7.98 2.25 8.38
N PRO A 95 7.84 3.18 9.35
CA PRO A 95 8.86 4.19 9.61
C PRO A 95 10.27 3.58 9.77
N GLY A 96 11.24 4.13 9.06
CA GLY A 96 12.62 3.65 9.05
C GLY A 96 12.89 2.44 8.15
N LEU A 97 11.87 1.88 7.48
CA LEU A 97 12.01 0.81 6.49
C LEU A 97 11.75 1.34 5.07
N ALA A 98 12.26 0.60 4.09
CA ALA A 98 12.11 0.88 2.66
C ALA A 98 12.32 -0.41 1.86
N ASP A 99 12.08 -0.34 0.55
CA ASP A 99 12.59 -1.32 -0.40
C ASP A 99 14.12 -1.21 -0.56
N GLU A 100 14.73 -2.16 -1.27
CA GLU A 100 16.19 -2.26 -1.42
C GLU A 100 16.84 -1.12 -2.20
N GLU A 101 16.08 -0.41 -3.04
CA GLU A 101 16.57 0.64 -3.95
C GLU A 101 16.04 2.03 -3.55
N GLY A 102 15.28 2.10 -2.45
CA GLY A 102 14.70 3.30 -1.89
C GLY A 102 15.33 3.76 -0.57
N HIS A 103 14.59 4.60 0.14
CA HIS A 103 14.85 5.00 1.52
C HIS A 103 13.52 5.19 2.24
N PRO A 104 13.49 5.41 3.57
CA PRO A 104 12.22 5.60 4.27
C PRO A 104 11.43 6.81 3.74
N TRP A 105 10.17 6.59 3.38
CA TRP A 105 9.26 7.57 2.75
C TRP A 105 8.01 7.91 3.59
N ASP A 106 7.88 7.32 4.78
CA ASP A 106 6.72 7.52 5.66
C ASP A 106 6.54 8.99 6.08
N ASP A 107 7.62 9.77 6.10
CA ASP A 107 7.59 11.20 6.41
C ASP A 107 6.81 12.04 5.38
N LEU A 108 6.53 11.49 4.18
CA LEU A 108 5.69 12.12 3.17
C LEU A 108 4.18 11.96 3.45
N ILE A 109 3.77 11.01 4.29
CA ILE A 109 2.36 10.66 4.48
C ILE A 109 1.50 11.85 4.95
N PRO A 110 1.93 12.70 5.90
CA PRO A 110 1.17 13.90 6.27
C PRO A 110 0.94 14.85 5.08
N MET A 111 1.95 15.06 4.24
CA MET A 111 1.83 15.93 3.06
C MET A 111 0.88 15.32 2.02
N LEU A 112 1.01 14.02 1.75
CA LEU A 112 0.14 13.29 0.84
C LEU A 112 -1.32 13.34 1.29
N LEU A 113 -1.59 13.14 2.58
CA LEU A 113 -2.93 13.21 3.15
C LEU A 113 -3.56 14.61 2.96
N ASN A 114 -2.82 15.67 3.30
CA ASN A 114 -3.28 17.06 3.16
C ASN A 114 -3.60 17.38 1.69
N ILE A 115 -2.68 17.10 0.76
CA ILE A 115 -2.89 17.43 -0.66
C ILE A 115 -4.02 16.56 -1.24
N THR A 116 -4.11 15.28 -0.87
CA THR A 116 -5.23 14.42 -1.30
C THR A 116 -6.59 15.01 -0.87
N GLU A 117 -6.67 15.58 0.34
CA GLU A 117 -7.87 16.28 0.83
C GLU A 117 -8.20 17.52 0.01
N GLU A 118 -7.21 18.36 -0.30
CA GLU A 118 -7.37 19.58 -1.10
C GLU A 118 -8.04 19.28 -2.45
N TYR A 119 -7.72 18.11 -3.05
CA TYR A 119 -8.29 17.63 -4.30
C TYR A 119 -9.58 16.78 -4.12
N ARG A 120 -10.13 16.75 -2.90
CA ARG A 120 -11.38 16.04 -2.53
C ARG A 120 -11.35 14.53 -2.79
N MET A 121 -10.15 13.95 -2.79
CA MET A 121 -9.92 12.51 -2.92
C MET A 121 -9.73 11.89 -1.52
N LYS A 122 -9.56 10.56 -1.47
CA LYS A 122 -9.16 9.85 -0.25
C LYS A 122 -7.84 9.11 -0.45
N LEU A 123 -7.19 8.76 0.65
CA LEU A 123 -5.94 8.03 0.70
C LEU A 123 -6.11 6.73 1.47
N SER A 124 -5.62 5.64 0.91
CA SER A 124 -5.52 4.32 1.55
C SER A 124 -4.06 3.89 1.57
N PHE A 125 -3.72 2.88 2.38
CA PHE A 125 -2.37 2.32 2.43
C PHE A 125 -2.30 0.97 1.72
N HIS A 126 -1.23 0.77 0.95
CA HIS A 126 -0.80 -0.50 0.37
C HIS A 126 0.46 -0.94 1.10
N MET A 127 0.30 -1.76 2.14
CA MET A 127 1.38 -2.22 2.99
C MET A 127 2.25 -3.23 2.24
N GLU A 128 3.48 -2.82 1.94
CA GLU A 128 4.46 -3.60 1.20
C GLU A 128 5.02 -4.77 2.04
N PRO A 129 5.65 -5.78 1.42
CA PRO A 129 6.41 -6.79 2.14
C PRO A 129 7.69 -6.19 2.71
N TYR A 130 7.85 -6.32 4.03
CA TYR A 130 9.06 -5.93 4.76
C TYR A 130 9.61 -7.11 5.56
N ALA A 131 10.90 -7.07 5.90
CA ALA A 131 11.55 -8.11 6.67
C ALA A 131 10.88 -8.28 8.05
N GLY A 132 10.61 -9.52 8.45
CA GLY A 132 9.97 -9.82 9.74
C GLY A 132 8.45 -9.55 9.80
N ARG A 133 7.78 -9.30 8.66
CA ARG A 133 6.32 -9.12 8.62
C ARG A 133 5.57 -10.35 9.15
N ASN A 134 4.85 -10.17 10.24
CA ASN A 134 4.14 -11.19 11.03
C ASN A 134 2.97 -10.55 11.81
N ALA A 135 2.22 -11.30 12.60
CA ALA A 135 1.03 -10.78 13.30
C ALA A 135 1.33 -9.59 14.22
N GLU A 136 2.42 -9.66 14.98
CA GLU A 136 2.84 -8.64 15.95
C GLU A 136 3.25 -7.34 15.24
N SER A 137 4.12 -7.43 14.23
CA SER A 137 4.56 -6.25 13.47
C SER A 137 3.41 -5.64 12.67
N LEU A 138 2.52 -6.45 12.10
CA LEU A 138 1.33 -5.95 11.41
C LEU A 138 0.39 -5.21 12.38
N PHE A 139 0.18 -5.74 13.59
CA PHE A 139 -0.57 -5.03 14.62
C PHE A 139 0.07 -3.69 14.98
N ALA A 140 1.38 -3.66 15.20
CA ALA A 140 2.12 -2.44 15.51
C ALA A 140 1.99 -1.38 14.39
N ASN A 141 2.05 -1.82 13.13
CA ASN A 141 1.93 -0.95 11.96
C ASN A 141 0.50 -0.43 11.74
N ILE A 142 -0.52 -1.27 11.92
CA ILE A 142 -1.92 -0.81 11.90
C ILE A 142 -2.14 0.22 13.02
N LYS A 143 -1.69 -0.09 14.23
CA LYS A 143 -1.74 0.85 15.36
C LYS A 143 -1.06 2.17 15.02
N TYR A 144 0.12 2.13 14.40
CA TYR A 144 0.85 3.33 13.96
C TYR A 144 0.02 4.16 12.97
N ILE A 145 -0.51 3.55 11.91
CA ILE A 145 -1.32 4.23 10.90
C ILE A 145 -2.55 4.88 11.55
N ILE A 146 -3.27 4.14 12.40
CA ILE A 146 -4.49 4.64 13.04
C ILE A 146 -4.19 5.75 14.05
N ASP A 147 -3.16 5.61 14.88
CA ASP A 147 -2.85 6.63 15.89
C ASP A 147 -2.32 7.94 15.27
N ASN A 148 -1.59 7.87 14.15
CA ASN A 148 -1.02 9.06 13.50
C ASN A 148 -1.95 9.68 12.46
N TYR A 149 -2.72 8.87 11.73
CA TYR A 149 -3.46 9.32 10.55
C TYR A 149 -4.97 8.99 10.60
N GLY A 150 -5.42 8.23 11.60
CA GLY A 150 -6.80 7.76 11.73
C GLY A 150 -7.87 8.85 11.81
N SER A 151 -7.50 10.03 12.31
CA SER A 151 -8.38 11.20 12.39
C SER A 151 -8.34 12.09 11.15
N HIS A 152 -7.45 11.83 10.19
CA HIS A 152 -7.31 12.67 9.01
C HIS A 152 -8.52 12.48 8.08
N PRO A 153 -9.20 13.56 7.66
CA PRO A 153 -10.41 13.46 6.84
C PRO A 153 -10.18 12.77 5.50
N ALA A 154 -8.97 12.85 4.92
CA ALA A 154 -8.62 12.13 3.70
C ALA A 154 -8.43 10.61 3.88
N LEU A 155 -8.29 10.08 5.10
CA LEU A 155 -8.11 8.63 5.27
C LEU A 155 -9.34 7.87 4.76
N TYR A 156 -9.10 6.93 3.85
CA TYR A 156 -10.14 6.15 3.22
C TYR A 156 -10.69 5.10 4.19
N SER A 157 -12.01 5.13 4.36
CA SER A 157 -12.74 4.14 5.15
C SER A 157 -13.78 3.44 4.28
N GLY A 158 -13.85 2.12 4.40
CA GLY A 158 -14.95 1.33 3.87
C GLY A 158 -16.14 1.34 4.84
N ARG A 159 -17.34 1.11 4.32
CA ARG A 159 -18.54 0.91 5.15
C ARG A 159 -18.74 -0.56 5.44
N ARG A 160 -18.84 -0.91 6.72
CA ARG A 160 -19.29 -2.23 7.17
C ARG A 160 -20.77 -2.14 7.54
N GLN A 161 -21.64 -2.76 6.75
CA GLN A 161 -23.01 -3.01 7.18
C GLN A 161 -22.99 -3.88 8.44
N GLY A 162 -23.78 -3.50 9.45
CA GLY A 162 -23.96 -4.30 10.66
C GLY A 162 -24.44 -5.71 10.29
N LEU A 163 -23.84 -6.75 10.89
CA LEU A 163 -24.24 -8.14 10.61
C LEU A 163 -25.58 -8.50 11.28
N LYS A 164 -26.14 -7.58 12.07
CA LYS A 164 -27.42 -7.67 12.77
C LYS A 164 -28.14 -6.33 12.65
N ASN A 165 -29.47 -6.39 12.65
CA ASN A 165 -30.35 -5.22 12.51
C ASN A 165 -30.13 -4.12 13.56
N ASP A 166 -29.45 -4.42 14.68
CA ASP A 166 -29.16 -3.47 15.77
C ASP A 166 -27.70 -2.95 15.80
N GLU A 167 -26.82 -3.45 14.92
CA GLU A 167 -25.44 -2.95 14.82
C GLU A 167 -25.39 -1.72 13.90
N LYS A 168 -25.06 -0.56 14.47
CA LYS A 168 -24.79 0.66 13.68
C LYS A 168 -23.70 0.38 12.63
N GLU A 169 -23.90 0.90 11.42
CA GLU A 169 -22.86 0.94 10.40
C GLU A 169 -21.58 1.54 10.99
N ARG A 170 -20.45 0.87 10.73
CA ARG A 170 -19.13 1.35 11.13
C ARG A 170 -18.32 1.66 9.88
N GLU A 171 -17.78 2.87 9.84
CA GLU A 171 -16.71 3.21 8.89
C GLU A 171 -15.39 2.71 9.48
N LEU A 172 -14.71 1.85 8.73
CA LEU A 172 -13.43 1.28 9.12
C LEU A 172 -12.40 1.64 8.07
N PRO A 173 -11.18 2.06 8.44
CA PRO A 173 -10.10 2.26 7.49
C PRO A 173 -9.90 0.99 6.66
N LEU A 174 -9.69 1.15 5.37
CA LEU A 174 -9.44 0.03 4.45
C LEU A 174 -7.95 0.03 4.10
N LEU A 175 -7.28 -1.10 4.34
CA LEU A 175 -5.85 -1.26 4.11
C LEU A 175 -5.60 -2.46 3.19
N TYR A 176 -4.67 -2.30 2.26
CA TYR A 176 -4.21 -3.35 1.37
C TYR A 176 -2.90 -3.95 1.88
N PHE A 177 -2.72 -5.26 1.70
CA PHE A 177 -1.55 -6.00 2.13
C PHE A 177 -0.95 -6.76 0.94
N TYR A 178 0.10 -6.17 0.33
CA TYR A 178 0.77 -6.76 -0.83
C TYR A 178 1.47 -8.05 -0.45
N ASP A 179 1.47 -9.06 -1.34
CA ASP A 179 2.04 -10.38 -1.10
C ASP A 179 1.65 -11.00 0.26
N SER A 180 0.38 -10.83 0.65
CA SER A 180 -0.14 -11.33 1.93
C SER A 180 0.07 -12.84 2.13
N TYR A 181 0.20 -13.60 1.04
CA TYR A 181 0.52 -15.04 1.07
C TYR A 181 1.91 -15.38 1.65
N ARG A 182 2.82 -14.40 1.77
CA ARG A 182 4.13 -14.58 2.42
C ARG A 182 4.02 -14.71 3.94
N VAL A 183 2.89 -14.29 4.53
CA VAL A 183 2.61 -14.42 5.96
C VAL A 183 1.72 -15.64 6.18
N PRO A 184 2.09 -16.60 7.06
CA PRO A 184 1.30 -17.80 7.30
C PRO A 184 -0.12 -17.51 7.77
N VAL A 185 -1.06 -18.40 7.47
CA VAL A 185 -2.47 -18.28 7.88
C VAL A 185 -2.61 -18.17 9.41
N ASP A 186 -1.78 -18.88 10.17
CA ASP A 186 -1.79 -18.81 11.64
C ASP A 186 -1.35 -17.44 12.18
N GLU A 187 -0.48 -16.73 11.46
CA GLU A 187 -0.13 -15.35 11.81
C GLU A 187 -1.30 -14.40 11.47
N TRP A 188 -1.93 -14.56 10.30
CA TRP A 188 -3.13 -13.80 9.97
C TRP A 188 -4.27 -14.06 10.96
N SER A 189 -4.45 -15.29 11.45
CA SER A 189 -5.52 -15.62 12.39
C SER A 189 -5.32 -14.96 13.76
N LYS A 190 -4.06 -14.84 14.22
CA LYS A 190 -3.71 -14.09 15.45
C LYS A 190 -4.08 -12.61 15.37
N LEU A 191 -4.13 -12.03 14.17
CA LEU A 191 -4.44 -10.61 13.93
C LEU A 191 -5.92 -10.36 13.59
N THR A 192 -6.54 -11.26 12.81
CA THR A 192 -7.82 -11.01 12.13
C THR A 192 -9.02 -11.73 12.74
N THR A 193 -8.81 -12.61 13.72
CA THR A 193 -9.89 -13.29 14.45
C THR A 193 -10.14 -12.63 15.82
N PRO A 194 -11.38 -12.58 16.34
CA PRO A 194 -11.68 -11.93 17.62
C PRO A 194 -10.89 -12.46 18.83
N THR A 195 -10.45 -13.72 18.78
CA THR A 195 -9.70 -14.39 19.86
C THR A 195 -8.19 -14.44 19.60
N GLY A 196 -7.72 -13.83 18.52
CA GLY A 196 -6.30 -13.81 18.17
C GLY A 196 -5.48 -13.01 19.18
N MET A 197 -4.24 -13.47 19.44
CA MET A 197 -3.31 -12.84 20.40
C MET A 197 -3.05 -11.35 20.11
N TYR A 198 -3.04 -10.97 18.83
CA TYR A 198 -2.83 -9.60 18.35
C TYR A 198 -4.07 -9.05 17.67
N SER A 199 -5.26 -9.53 18.04
CA SER A 199 -6.51 -9.20 17.36
C SER A 199 -6.75 -7.69 17.30
N VAL A 200 -7.02 -7.18 16.10
CA VAL A 200 -7.52 -5.81 15.93
C VAL A 200 -9.06 -5.75 15.96
N ARG A 201 -9.74 -6.91 15.88
CA ARG A 201 -11.19 -6.97 15.71
C ARG A 201 -11.93 -6.43 16.93
N ASN A 202 -12.94 -5.59 16.69
CA ASN A 202 -13.71 -4.91 17.74
C ASN A 202 -12.87 -3.99 18.66
N THR A 203 -11.70 -3.56 18.20
CA THR A 203 -10.87 -2.56 18.88
C THR A 203 -10.89 -1.24 18.09
N LYS A 204 -10.27 -0.18 18.61
CA LYS A 204 -10.08 1.07 17.84
C LYS A 204 -9.16 0.91 16.61
N TYR A 205 -8.47 -0.23 16.49
CA TYR A 205 -7.57 -0.55 15.39
C TYR A 205 -8.21 -1.48 14.35
N ASP A 206 -9.52 -1.74 14.43
CA ASP A 206 -10.19 -2.60 13.46
C ASP A 206 -10.20 -1.94 12.07
N VAL A 207 -9.90 -2.72 11.03
CA VAL A 207 -9.74 -2.25 9.65
C VAL A 207 -10.32 -3.28 8.67
N PHE A 208 -10.66 -2.83 7.46
CA PHE A 208 -10.85 -3.73 6.34
C PHE A 208 -9.50 -4.20 5.80
N PHE A 209 -9.35 -5.51 5.69
CA PHE A 209 -8.14 -6.15 5.16
C PHE A 209 -8.39 -6.57 3.72
N VAL A 210 -7.57 -6.07 2.81
CA VAL A 210 -7.54 -6.52 1.41
C VAL A 210 -6.20 -7.18 1.14
N GLY A 211 -6.18 -8.51 1.10
CA GLY A 211 -4.99 -9.29 0.76
C GLY A 211 -4.88 -9.55 -0.75
N ARG A 212 -3.65 -9.69 -1.24
CA ARG A 212 -3.39 -10.16 -2.61
C ARG A 212 -3.74 -11.65 -2.72
N PHE A 213 -4.60 -11.98 -3.69
CA PHE A 213 -4.86 -13.36 -4.08
C PHE A 213 -3.95 -13.76 -5.24
N SER A 214 -3.14 -14.81 -5.05
CA SER A 214 -2.32 -15.41 -6.10
C SER A 214 -2.42 -16.93 -6.01
N HIS A 215 -3.00 -17.58 -7.03
CA HIS A 215 -3.14 -19.03 -7.29
C HIS A 215 -3.42 -19.98 -6.09
N PHE A 216 -4.62 -20.58 -6.12
CA PHE A 216 -5.11 -21.73 -5.33
C PHE A 216 -4.77 -21.76 -3.83
N ALA A 217 -5.24 -20.77 -3.08
CA ALA A 217 -5.74 -20.99 -1.72
C ALA A 217 -6.88 -20.02 -1.45
N LEU A 218 -8.11 -20.42 -1.82
CA LEU A 218 -9.32 -19.72 -1.45
C LEU A 218 -9.47 -19.78 0.08
N VAL A 219 -8.96 -18.79 0.80
CA VAL A 219 -9.31 -18.56 2.20
C VAL A 219 -10.19 -17.32 2.24
N ILE A 220 -11.47 -17.50 1.95
CA ILE A 220 -12.49 -16.52 2.33
C ILE A 220 -12.65 -16.64 3.85
N LEU A 221 -11.96 -15.78 4.61
CA LEU A 221 -12.28 -15.56 6.01
C LEU A 221 -13.51 -14.66 6.11
N THR A 222 -14.68 -15.22 5.81
CA THR A 222 -15.96 -14.66 6.27
C THR A 222 -16.58 -15.61 7.29
N PRO A 223 -17.05 -15.10 8.44
CA PRO A 223 -17.67 -15.96 9.43
C PRO A 223 -19.09 -16.28 8.97
N ARG A 224 -19.32 -17.48 8.39
CA ARG A 224 -20.41 -18.40 8.78
C ARG A 224 -20.67 -19.58 7.82
N LYS A 225 -20.85 -20.72 8.49
CA LYS A 225 -21.64 -21.93 8.18
C LYS A 225 -21.08 -22.94 7.15
N GLN A 226 -20.62 -24.06 7.72
CA GLN A 226 -20.56 -25.44 7.21
C GLN A 226 -20.64 -25.66 5.68
N PRO A 227 -19.62 -26.29 5.06
CA PRO A 227 -19.74 -26.73 3.68
C PRO A 227 -20.60 -28.00 3.61
N CYS A 228 -21.79 -27.89 3.00
CA CYS A 228 -22.43 -29.02 2.36
C CYS A 228 -21.67 -29.31 1.06
N LEU A 229 -21.08 -30.50 0.99
CA LEU A 229 -20.52 -31.07 -0.23
C LEU A 229 -21.66 -31.43 -1.19
N GLU A 230 -21.78 -30.74 -2.32
CA GLU A 230 -22.39 -31.32 -3.52
C GLU A 230 -21.34 -31.38 -4.63
N LYS A 231 -20.90 -32.61 -4.94
CA LYS A 231 -20.27 -32.92 -6.21
C LYS A 231 -21.36 -32.89 -7.28
N ARG A 232 -21.18 -32.11 -8.34
CA ARG A 232 -21.84 -32.37 -9.63
C ARG A 232 -20.79 -32.74 -10.66
N ILE A 233 -21.17 -33.78 -11.40
CA ILE A 233 -20.51 -34.47 -12.50
C ILE A 233 -20.17 -33.50 -13.63
#